data_AF-M3IJ08-F1
#
_entry.id   AF-M3IJ08-F1
#
_cell.length_a   1.000
_cell.length_b   1.000
_cell.length_c   1.000
_cell.angle_alpha   90.00
_cell.angle_beta   90.00
_cell.angle_gamma   90.00
#
_symmetry.space_group_name_H-M   'P 1'
#
loop_
_entity.id
_entity.type
_entity.pdbx_description
1 polymer ?
#
loop_
_entity_poly.entity_id
_entity_poly.type
_entity_poly.pdbx_seq_one_letter_code
_entity_poly.pdbx_strand_id
1 'polypeptide(L)' 'MLTHVKSFQLKYSRTGTKWEDEWDSKLAKAIPRLIRIELIVNSGKKEVRYETLAFPGILFK' A
#
# COMPACT_ATOMS: atom_id res chain seq x y z
N MET A 1 -16.34 -0.28 -6.81
CA MET A 1 -15.23 0.53 -7.39
C MET A 1 -15.34 1.93 -6.80
N LEU A 2 -14.25 2.53 -6.30
CA LEU A 2 -14.31 3.84 -5.65
C LEU A 2 -14.42 4.94 -6.72
N THR A 3 -15.52 5.70 -6.71
CA THR A 3 -15.99 6.58 -7.80
C THR A 3 -15.05 7.75 -8.16
N HIS A 4 -14.19 8.17 -7.24
CA HIS A 4 -13.29 9.31 -7.44
C HIS A 4 -11.81 8.95 -7.38
N VAL A 5 -11.49 7.65 -7.35
CA VAL A 5 -10.10 7.17 -7.31
C VAL A 5 -9.59 7.02 -8.75
N LYS A 6 -8.59 7.82 -9.09
CA LYS A 6 -7.90 7.79 -10.39
C LYS A 6 -6.79 6.74 -10.40
N SER A 7 -6.07 6.60 -9.29
CA SER A 7 -5.01 5.60 -9.13
C SER A 7 -5.04 5.02 -7.73
N PHE A 8 -4.78 3.72 -7.64
CA PHE A 8 -4.57 2.99 -6.40
C PHE A 8 -3.32 2.12 -6.58
N GLN A 9 -2.33 2.32 -5.72
CA GLN A 9 -1.07 1.57 -5.78
C GLN A 9 -0.73 1.04 -4.39
N LEU A 10 -0.23 -0.19 -4.38
CA LEU A 10 0.32 -0.82 -3.19
C LEU A 10 1.80 -1.05 -3.43
N LYS A 11 2.62 -0.78 -2.41
CA LYS A 11 3.99 -1.29 -2.34
C LYS A 11 4.19 -2.04 -1.04
N TYR A 12 5.05 -3.04 -1.09
CA TYR A 12 5.28 -3.97 0.01
C TYR A 12 6.73 -3.91 0.46
N SER A 13 6.97 -4.09 1.76
CA SER A 13 8.33 -4.15 2.29
C SER A 13 8.44 -5.05 3.52
N ARG A 14 9.62 -5.66 3.68
CA ARG A 14 10.02 -6.34 4.93
C ARG A 14 10.63 -5.38 5.96
N THR A 15 11.32 -4.34 5.52
CA THR A 15 12.21 -3.52 6.37
C THR A 15 12.00 -2.01 6.21
N GLY A 16 11.23 -1.58 5.21
CA GLY A 16 11.06 -0.17 4.83
C GLY A 16 12.16 0.40 3.94
N THR A 17 13.27 -0.35 3.74
CA THR A 17 14.41 0.09 2.93
C THR A 17 14.29 -0.26 1.45
N LYS A 18 13.58 -1.36 1.14
CA LYS A 18 13.29 -1.80 -0.23
C LYS A 18 11.79 -2.02 -0.39
N TRP A 19 11.25 -1.54 -1.49
CA TRP A 19 9.82 -1.59 -1.79
C TRP A 19 9.58 -2.32 -3.09
N GLU A 20 8.63 -3.24 -3.07
CA GLU A 20 8.26 -4.10 -4.20
C GLU A 20 6.80 -3.79 -4.60
N ASP A 21 6.51 -3.80 -5.89
CA ASP A 21 5.16 -3.51 -6.41
C ASP A 21 4.21 -4.71 -6.27
N GLU A 22 4.77 -5.92 -6.20
CA GLU A 22 4.05 -7.16 -5.98
C GLU A 22 4.62 -7.90 -4.77
N TRP A 23 3.79 -8.74 -4.14
CA TRP A 23 4.23 -9.59 -3.03
C TRP A 23 3.59 -10.97 -3.12
N ASP A 24 4.41 -11.99 -3.36
CA ASP A 24 3.99 -13.38 -3.28
C ASP A 24 4.34 -13.95 -1.89
N SER A 25 3.32 -14.12 -1.05
CA SER A 25 3.51 -14.65 0.32
C SER A 25 3.93 -16.12 0.35
N LYS A 26 3.65 -16.91 -0.70
CA LYS A 26 4.08 -18.31 -0.80
C LYS A 26 5.56 -18.38 -1.11
N LEU A 27 6.02 -17.60 -2.08
CA LEU A 27 7.45 -17.52 -2.42
C LEU A 27 8.26 -16.89 -1.30
N ALA A 28 7.77 -15.78 -0.74
CA ALA A 28 8.41 -15.08 0.37
C ALA A 28 8.39 -15.87 1.69
N LYS A 29 7.50 -16.88 1.80
CA LYS A 29 7.17 -17.61 3.03
C LYS A 29 6.87 -16.68 4.21
N ALA A 30 6.32 -15.51 3.92
CA ALA A 30 6.06 -14.45 4.90
C ALA A 30 5.07 -13.42 4.34
N ILE A 31 4.27 -12.82 5.24
CA ILE A 31 3.50 -11.60 4.94
C ILE A 31 4.45 -10.39 4.93
N PRO A 32 4.15 -9.34 4.15
CA PRO A 32 4.94 -8.11 4.19
C PRO A 32 4.78 -7.45 5.56
N ARG A 33 5.87 -6.90 6.10
CA ARG A 33 5.82 -6.18 7.40
C ARG A 33 5.20 -4.81 7.25
N LEU A 34 5.35 -4.21 6.07
CA LEU A 34 4.87 -2.88 5.73
C LEU A 34 4.13 -2.94 4.40
N ILE A 35 3.01 -2.22 4.33
CA ILE A 35 2.27 -1.98 3.09
C ILE A 35 2.08 -0.47 2.97
N ARG A 36 2.63 0.12 1.91
CA ARG A 36 2.38 1.51 1.53
C ARG A 36 1.17 1.54 0.62
N ILE A 37 0.15 2.29 1.02
CA ILE A 37 -1.10 2.44 0.27
C ILE A 37 -1.13 3.87 -0.27
N GLU A 38 -1.06 4.01 -1.59
CA GLU A 38 -1.15 5.29 -2.28
C GLU A 38 -2.47 5.38 -3.06
N LEU A 39 -3.18 6.50 -2.90
CA LEU A 39 -4.35 6.85 -3.68
C LEU A 39 -4.17 8.20 -4.33
N ILE A 40 -4.48 8.29 -5.63
CA ILE A 40 -4.67 9.56 -6.32
C ILE A 40 -6.16 9.70 -6.60
N VAL A 41 -6.75 10.78 -6.10
CA VAL A 41 -8.19 11.04 -6.26
C VAL A 41 -8.44 12.37 -6.95
N ASN A 42 -9.55 12.43 -7.68
CA ASN A 42 -10.07 13.68 -8.23
C ASN A 42 -10.98 14.34 -7.20
N SER A 43 -10.50 15.41 -6.58
CA SER A 43 -11.26 16.25 -5.65
C SER A 43 -11.69 17.53 -6.36
N GLY A 44 -12.85 17.50 -7.01
CA GLY A 44 -13.33 18.60 -7.84
C GLY A 44 -12.44 18.79 -9.08
N LYS A 45 -11.72 19.90 -9.15
CA LYS A 45 -10.79 20.24 -10.25
C LYS A 45 -9.32 19.93 -9.96
N LYS A 46 -9.02 19.29 -8.82
CA LYS A 46 -7.65 19.03 -8.37
C LYS A 46 -7.40 17.54 -8.18
N GLU A 47 -6.19 17.10 -8.51
CA GLU A 47 -5.69 15.78 -8.15
C GLU A 47 -5.00 15.86 -6.80
N VAL A 48 -5.41 14.99 -5.87
CA VAL A 48 -4.84 14.92 -4.53
C VAL A 48 -4.29 13.52 -4.32
N ARG A 49 -3.03 13.44 -3.85
CA ARG A 49 -2.40 12.20 -3.43
C ARG A 49 -2.57 12.01 -1.92
N TYR A 50 -3.07 10.85 -1.54
CA TYR A 50 -3.08 10.36 -0.17
C TYR A 50 -2.12 9.17 -0.07
N GLU A 51 -1.35 9.11 1.02
CA GLU A 51 -0.47 7.99 1.32
C GLU A 51 -0.64 7.60 2.79
N THR A 52 -0.68 6.29 3.06
CA THR A 52 -0.61 5.76 4.42
C THR A 52 0.22 4.49 4.46
N LEU A 53 0.70 4.14 5.66
CA LEU A 53 1.54 2.99 5.93
C LEU A 53 0.83 2.04 6.89
N ALA A 54 0.61 0.81 6.46
CA ALA A 54 0.02 -0.25 7.26
C ALA A 54 1.08 -1.26 7.74
N PHE A 55 0.85 -1.84 8.92
CA PHE A 55 1.74 -2.79 9.58
C PHE A 55 0.98 -4.11 9.89
N PRO A 56 0.90 -5.05 8.93
CA PRO A 56 0.03 -6.23 9.07
C PRO A 56 0.38 -7.15 10.24
N GLY A 57 1.66 -7.17 10.66
CA GLY A 57 2.16 -8.09 11.69
C GLY A 57 2.01 -7.61 13.14
N ILE A 58 1.45 -6.43 13.40
CA ILE A 58 1.39 -5.84 14.77
C ILE A 58 0.12 -6.25 15.55
N LEU A 59 -0.81 -6.99 14.94
CA LEU A 59 -2.11 -7.34 15.54
C LEU A 59 -2.17 -8.69 16.30
N PHE A 60 -1.07 -9.14 16.91
CA PHE A 60 -1.13 -10.23 17.89
C PHE A 60 -0.58 -9.77 19.24
N LYS A 61 -1.48 -9.27 20.08
CA LYS A 61 -1.37 -9.41 21.52
C LYS A 61 -2.75 -9.67 22.12
#